data_AF-A0A090VJZ2-F1
#
_entry.id   AF-A0A090VJZ2-F1
#
_cell.length_a   1.000
_cell.length_b   1.000
_cell.length_c   1.000
_cell.angle_alpha   90.00
_cell.angle_beta   90.00
_cell.angle_gamma   90.00
#
_symmetry.space_group_name_H-M   'P 1'
#
loop_
_entity.id
_entity.type
_entity.pdbx_description
1 polymer ?
#
loop_
_entity_poly.entity_id
_entity_poly.type
_entity_poly.pdbx_seq_one_letter_code
_entity_poly.pdbx_strand_id
1 'polypeptide(L)'
;MTRKLYTIVLFSFLFTFFGCGEKKNETNKSQAENNTIKDSRIQVTQAQFGQSKMTLGSLEEKSFPNVVSVNGMIDVPPENRAVVNATMGGYIKTTPLLIGDKVLKGQVLVTIENPEFVTIQQNYMEVNEQLTYLKAEYDRQVA
;
A
#
# COMPACT_ATOMS: atom_id res chain seq x y z
N MET A 1 -73.84 54.01 -7.54
CA MET A 1 -72.47 54.38 -7.96
C MET A 1 -71.64 55.07 -6.85
N THR A 2 -72.05 54.98 -5.57
CA THR A 2 -71.40 55.64 -4.41
C THR A 2 -70.64 54.69 -3.48
N ARG A 3 -70.90 53.37 -3.57
CA ARG A 3 -70.24 52.32 -2.76
C ARG A 3 -68.82 51.95 -3.25
N LYS A 4 -68.53 52.16 -4.54
CA LYS A 4 -67.21 51.95 -5.16
C LYS A 4 -66.23 53.11 -4.87
N LEU A 5 -66.75 54.32 -4.63
CA LEU A 5 -65.93 55.48 -4.23
C LEU A 5 -65.38 55.33 -2.80
N TYR A 6 -66.18 54.80 -1.87
CA TYR A 6 -65.77 54.62 -0.47
C TYR A 6 -64.62 53.60 -0.30
N THR A 7 -64.63 52.53 -1.10
CA THR A 7 -63.53 51.55 -1.13
C THR A 7 -62.23 52.11 -1.71
N ILE A 8 -62.30 53.10 -2.60
CA ILE A 8 -61.11 53.78 -3.17
C ILE A 8 -60.53 54.79 -2.15
N VAL A 9 -61.39 55.46 -1.38
CA VAL A 9 -60.96 56.37 -0.30
C VAL A 9 -60.35 55.61 0.87
N LEU A 10 -60.87 54.42 1.21
CA LEU A 10 -60.34 53.59 2.30
C LEU A 10 -58.98 52.93 1.96
N PHE A 11 -58.71 52.64 0.69
CA PHE A 11 -57.42 52.06 0.25
C PHE A 11 -56.32 53.12 0.10
N SER A 12 -56.68 54.39 -0.10
CA SER A 12 -55.76 55.54 -0.13
C SER A 12 -55.20 55.90 1.25
N PHE A 13 -55.97 55.66 2.32
CA PHE A 13 -55.53 55.90 3.70
C PHE A 13 -54.52 54.86 4.23
N LEU A 14 -54.34 53.74 3.51
CA LEU A 14 -53.41 52.67 3.90
C LEU A 14 -51.98 52.86 3.38
N PHE A 15 -51.72 53.92 2.60
CA PHE A 15 -50.44 54.14 1.91
C PHE A 15 -49.56 55.27 2.48
N THR A 16 -49.92 55.88 3.62
CA THR A 16 -49.23 57.08 4.18
C THR A 16 -48.29 56.82 5.37
N PHE A 17 -47.84 55.57 5.61
CA PHE A 17 -46.84 55.27 6.67
C PHE A 17 -45.48 54.73 6.17
N PHE A 18 -45.00 55.21 5.01
CA PHE A 18 -43.56 55.46 4.80
C PHE A 18 -43.36 56.97 5.05
N GLY A 19 -42.74 57.46 6.13
CA GLY A 19 -41.52 57.01 6.77
C GLY A 19 -40.38 57.98 6.42
N CYS A 20 -40.41 59.20 6.98
CA CYS A 20 -39.34 60.20 6.88
C CYS A 20 -39.14 60.90 8.23
N GLY A 21 -37.89 61.07 8.67
CA GLY A 21 -37.58 61.89 9.84
C GLY A 21 -36.19 61.65 10.43
N GLU A 22 -35.14 62.08 9.74
CA GLU A 22 -33.80 62.26 10.32
C GLU A 22 -33.80 63.52 11.21
N LYS A 23 -33.48 63.38 12.50
CA LYS A 23 -32.99 64.47 13.38
C LYS A 23 -31.98 63.91 14.39
N LYS A 24 -30.72 64.34 14.24
CA LYS A 24 -29.68 64.28 15.27
C LYS A 24 -30.09 65.09 16.49
N ASN A 25 -29.84 64.54 17.68
CA ASN A 25 -29.28 65.25 18.83
C ASN A 25 -28.70 64.24 19.82
N GLU A 26 -27.43 64.47 20.19
CA GLU A 26 -26.65 63.69 21.13
C GLU A 26 -27.19 63.81 22.57
N THR A 27 -27.05 62.74 23.36
CA THR A 27 -26.60 62.82 24.76
C THR A 27 -26.07 61.45 25.18
N ASN A 28 -24.76 61.42 25.46
CA ASN A 28 -24.06 60.34 26.16
C ASN A 28 -24.60 60.13 27.57
N LYS A 29 -24.76 58.86 27.97
CA LYS A 29 -24.29 58.37 29.28
C LYS A 29 -24.01 56.87 29.19
N SER A 30 -22.72 56.59 29.15
CA SER A 30 -22.12 55.28 29.38
C SER A 30 -22.17 54.94 30.87
N GLN A 31 -22.41 53.68 31.20
CA GLN A 31 -21.80 53.04 32.35
C GLN A 31 -21.43 51.59 31.98
N ALA A 32 -20.13 51.43 31.70
CA ALA A 32 -19.34 50.23 31.95
C ALA A 32 -19.61 49.71 33.39
N GLU A 33 -19.41 48.46 33.78
CA GLU A 33 -18.53 47.38 33.33
C GLU A 33 -18.92 46.16 34.18
N ASN A 34 -18.84 44.94 33.68
CA ASN A 34 -18.42 43.81 34.51
C ASN A 34 -17.84 42.72 33.62
N ASN A 35 -16.59 42.39 33.93
CA ASN A 35 -15.79 41.29 33.42
C ASN A 35 -16.61 40.05 33.04
N THR A 36 -16.33 39.46 31.88
CA THR A 36 -15.92 38.05 31.74
C THR A 36 -15.69 37.76 30.25
N ILE A 37 -14.50 37.23 29.93
CA ILE A 37 -14.11 36.41 28.77
C ILE A 37 -15.11 36.40 27.60
N LYS A 38 -14.71 36.86 26.40
CA LYS A 38 -15.44 36.62 25.14
C LYS A 38 -15.65 35.13 24.95
N ASP A 39 -16.81 34.67 25.39
CA ASP A 39 -17.21 33.29 25.37
C ASP A 39 -17.74 32.95 23.98
N SER A 40 -17.01 32.11 23.23
CA SER A 40 -17.36 31.68 21.87
C SER A 40 -18.45 30.60 21.85
N ARG A 41 -19.31 30.53 22.87
CA ARG A 41 -20.39 29.55 22.96
C ARG A 41 -21.68 30.12 22.37
N ILE A 42 -22.32 29.31 21.52
CA ILE A 42 -23.63 29.60 20.94
C ILE A 42 -24.70 29.10 21.90
N GLN A 43 -25.62 29.98 22.31
CA GLN A 43 -26.75 29.63 23.17
C GLN A 43 -27.93 29.15 22.32
N VAL A 44 -28.52 28.00 22.68
CA VAL A 44 -29.66 27.39 21.97
C VAL A 44 -30.81 27.19 22.96
N THR A 45 -32.04 27.43 22.51
CA THR A 45 -33.25 27.24 23.34
C THR A 45 -33.65 25.77 23.43
N GLN A 46 -34.33 25.38 24.53
CA GLN A 46 -34.74 23.99 24.75
C GLN A 46 -35.66 23.44 23.63
N ALA A 47 -36.52 24.30 23.07
CA ALA A 47 -37.39 23.94 21.96
C ALA A 47 -36.59 23.62 20.68
N GLN A 48 -35.52 24.38 20.41
CA GLN A 48 -34.62 24.13 19.28
C GLN A 48 -33.81 22.84 19.49
N PHE A 49 -33.31 22.60 20.71
CA PHE A 49 -32.58 21.38 21.04
C PHE A 49 -33.42 20.12 20.84
N GLY A 50 -34.68 20.14 21.32
CA GLY A 50 -35.63 19.04 21.17
C GLY A 50 -36.06 18.81 19.72
N GLN A 51 -36.37 19.87 18.97
CA GLN A 51 -36.78 19.77 17.57
C GLN A 51 -35.66 19.21 16.67
N SER A 52 -34.41 19.55 16.98
CA SER A 52 -33.23 19.07 16.26
C SER A 52 -32.74 17.68 16.70
N LYS A 53 -33.42 17.02 17.66
CA LYS A 53 -33.08 15.68 18.19
C LYS A 53 -31.60 15.56 18.59
N MET A 54 -31.04 16.64 19.14
CA MET A 54 -29.66 16.64 19.58
C MET A 54 -29.48 15.68 20.77
N THR A 55 -28.40 14.91 20.75
CA THR A 55 -28.06 13.97 21.83
C THR A 55 -26.67 14.31 22.36
N LEU A 56 -26.55 14.30 23.69
CA LEU A 56 -25.29 14.48 24.38
C LEU A 56 -24.69 13.09 24.63
N GLY A 57 -23.53 12.83 24.03
CA GLY A 57 -22.71 11.66 24.33
C GLY A 57 -21.66 12.00 25.38
N SER A 58 -21.19 10.99 26.12
CA SER A 58 -19.98 11.09 26.95
C SER A 58 -18.73 10.95 26.08
N LEU A 59 -17.63 11.55 26.52
CA LEU A 59 -16.33 11.33 25.88
C LEU A 59 -15.90 9.88 26.08
N GLU A 60 -15.61 9.17 24.99
CA GLU A 60 -15.19 7.76 25.01
C GLU A 60 -13.93 7.62 24.15
N GLU A 61 -12.89 7.00 24.70
CA GLU A 61 -11.67 6.69 23.97
C GLU A 61 -11.89 5.42 23.14
N LYS A 62 -11.76 5.53 21.82
CA LYS A 62 -11.91 4.39 20.89
C LYS A 62 -10.60 4.10 20.19
N SER A 63 -10.20 2.84 20.22
CA SER A 63 -9.08 2.35 19.43
C SER A 63 -9.52 2.21 17.96
N PHE A 64 -8.88 2.97 17.08
CA PHE A 64 -9.05 2.85 15.63
C PHE A 64 -7.87 2.06 15.05
N PRO A 65 -8.01 0.75 14.78
CA PRO A 65 -6.95 0.00 14.15
C PRO A 65 -6.79 0.46 12.69
N ASN A 66 -5.58 0.88 12.32
CA ASN A 66 -5.23 1.12 10.92
C ASN A 66 -5.05 -0.23 10.24
N VAL A 67 -6.03 -0.62 9.42
CA VAL A 67 -5.95 -1.85 8.62
C VAL A 67 -5.21 -1.54 7.33
N VAL A 68 -4.01 -2.09 7.17
CA VAL A 68 -3.22 -1.99 5.94
C VAL A 68 -3.39 -3.29 5.15
N SER A 69 -4.08 -3.23 4.02
CA SER A 69 -4.20 -4.36 3.11
C SER A 69 -2.94 -4.45 2.26
N VAL A 70 -2.21 -5.57 2.37
CA VAL A 70 -1.01 -5.84 1.58
C VAL A 70 -1.18 -7.10 0.75
N ASN A 71 -0.60 -7.09 -0.45
CA ASN A 71 -0.46 -8.30 -1.27
C ASN A 71 0.90 -8.92 -0.95
N GLY A 72 0.93 -10.23 -0.72
CA GLY A 72 2.14 -11.00 -0.51
C GLY A 72 2.27 -12.12 -1.53
N MET A 73 3.49 -12.55 -1.79
CA MET A 73 3.78 -13.76 -2.53
C MET A 73 4.52 -14.73 -1.61
N ILE A 74 4.18 -16.01 -1.70
CA ILE A 74 4.94 -17.06 -1.03
C ILE A 74 6.11 -17.40 -1.97
N ASP A 75 7.33 -17.17 -1.51
CA ASP A 75 8.54 -17.65 -2.18
C ASP A 75 9.29 -18.62 -1.26
N VAL A 76 10.04 -19.51 -1.88
CA VAL A 76 10.85 -20.50 -1.18
C VAL A 76 12.02 -19.78 -0.51
N PRO A 77 12.27 -19.95 0.79
CA PRO A 77 13.44 -19.38 1.45
C PRO A 77 14.73 -19.74 0.70
N PRO A 78 15.71 -18.83 0.60
CA PRO A 78 16.94 -19.06 -0.14
C PRO A 78 17.72 -20.27 0.39
N GLU A 79 17.62 -20.59 1.68
CA GLU A 79 18.26 -21.76 2.31
C GLU A 79 17.77 -23.10 1.73
N ASN A 80 16.54 -23.15 1.19
CA ASN A 80 15.93 -24.35 0.64
C ASN A 80 15.93 -24.37 -0.90
N ARG A 81 16.63 -23.42 -1.55
CA ARG A 81 16.76 -23.34 -3.01
C ARG A 81 18.09 -23.91 -3.46
N ALA A 82 18.05 -24.95 -4.31
CA ALA A 82 19.24 -25.52 -4.95
C ALA A 82 19.17 -25.31 -6.46
N VAL A 83 20.28 -24.84 -7.05
CA VAL A 83 20.45 -24.73 -8.51
C VAL A 83 21.50 -25.73 -8.93
N VAL A 84 21.10 -26.71 -9.74
CA VAL A 84 21.99 -27.79 -10.21
C VAL A 84 22.51 -27.41 -11.59
N ASN A 85 23.82 -27.40 -11.75
CA ASN A 85 24.50 -27.13 -13.03
C ASN A 85 25.41 -28.32 -13.38
N ALA A 86 25.58 -28.58 -14.67
CA ALA A 86 26.51 -29.60 -15.14
C ALA A 86 27.95 -29.06 -15.14
N THR A 87 28.89 -29.84 -14.61
CA THR A 87 30.33 -29.48 -14.58
C THR A 87 30.95 -29.43 -15.98
N MET A 88 30.46 -30.29 -16.88
CA MET A 88 30.86 -30.32 -18.28
C MET A 88 29.60 -30.25 -19.14
N GLY A 89 29.69 -29.53 -20.26
CA GLY A 89 28.63 -29.52 -21.27
C GLY A 89 28.42 -30.90 -21.90
N GLY A 90 27.39 -31.03 -22.73
CA GLY A 90 27.08 -32.27 -23.43
C GLY A 90 25.66 -32.23 -23.96
N TYR A 91 25.20 -33.37 -24.50
CA TYR A 91 23.85 -33.55 -24.99
C TYR A 91 22.97 -34.20 -23.92
N ILE A 92 21.71 -33.79 -23.83
CA ILE A 92 20.74 -34.39 -22.92
C ILE A 92 20.33 -35.76 -23.48
N LYS A 93 20.61 -36.83 -22.74
CA LYS A 93 20.22 -38.20 -23.10
C LYS A 93 18.81 -38.52 -22.61
N THR A 94 18.53 -38.23 -21.34
CA THR A 94 17.25 -38.56 -20.71
C THR A 94 16.84 -37.48 -19.70
N THR A 95 15.53 -37.19 -19.69
CA THR A 95 14.86 -36.31 -18.74
C THR A 95 13.59 -37.00 -18.25
N PRO A 96 13.67 -37.85 -17.21
CA PRO A 96 12.52 -38.60 -16.72
C PRO A 96 11.48 -37.75 -15.97
N LEU A 97 11.79 -36.48 -15.68
CA LEU A 97 10.98 -35.62 -14.82
C LEU A 97 10.38 -34.44 -15.58
N LEU A 98 9.20 -34.03 -15.13
CA LEU A 98 8.49 -32.85 -15.61
C LEU A 98 8.52 -31.74 -14.56
N ILE A 99 8.25 -30.52 -15.01
CA ILE A 99 8.16 -29.36 -14.13
C ILE A 99 6.99 -29.57 -13.17
N GLY A 100 7.28 -29.49 -11.87
CA GLY A 100 6.31 -29.71 -10.80
C GLY A 100 6.42 -31.07 -10.13
N ASP A 101 7.21 -32.00 -10.67
CA ASP A 101 7.46 -33.28 -10.03
C ASP A 101 8.22 -33.12 -8.72
N LYS A 102 7.79 -33.89 -7.70
CA LYS A 102 8.49 -33.94 -6.41
C LYS A 102 9.74 -34.81 -6.55
N VAL A 103 10.88 -34.25 -6.15
CA VAL A 103 12.18 -34.94 -6.18
C VAL A 103 12.73 -35.16 -4.77
N LEU A 104 13.45 -36.26 -4.59
CA LEU A 104 14.14 -36.59 -3.34
C LEU A 104 15.66 -36.38 -3.49
N LYS A 105 16.35 -36.19 -2.35
CA LYS A 105 17.81 -36.06 -2.35
C LYS A 105 18.46 -37.32 -2.94
N GLY A 106 19.30 -37.12 -3.96
CA GLY A 106 20.00 -38.21 -4.65
C GLY A 106 19.24 -38.80 -5.85
N GLN A 107 18.05 -38.29 -6.16
CA GLN A 107 17.32 -38.70 -7.36
C GLN A 107 17.98 -38.16 -8.64
N VAL A 108 18.04 -39.02 -9.67
CA VAL A 108 18.55 -38.63 -10.99
C VAL A 108 17.56 -37.67 -11.64
N LEU A 109 18.03 -36.46 -11.98
CA LEU A 109 17.21 -35.44 -12.65
C LEU A 109 17.33 -35.51 -14.17
N VAL A 110 18.57 -35.55 -14.66
CA VAL A 110 18.91 -35.52 -16.08
C VAL A 110 20.16 -36.36 -16.29
N THR A 111 20.23 -37.11 -17.39
CA THR A 111 21.47 -37.74 -17.84
C THR A 111 22.04 -36.97 -19.01
N ILE A 112 23.31 -36.57 -18.90
CA ILE A 112 24.04 -35.83 -19.94
C ILE A 112 25.14 -36.74 -20.48
N GLU A 113 25.27 -36.78 -21.80
CA GLU A 113 26.37 -37.45 -22.48
C GLU A 113 27.31 -36.42 -23.10
N ASN A 114 28.60 -36.54 -22.81
CA ASN A 114 29.63 -35.68 -23.38
C ASN A 114 30.68 -36.51 -24.13
N PRO A 115 30.71 -36.46 -25.47
CA PRO A 115 31.75 -37.13 -26.26
C PRO A 115 33.17 -36.64 -25.95
N GLU A 116 33.36 -35.36 -25.63
CA GLU A 116 34.68 -34.79 -25.30
C GLU A 116 35.29 -35.38 -24.04
N PHE A 117 34.44 -35.87 -23.12
CA PHE A 117 34.93 -36.56 -21.93
C PHE A 117 35.62 -37.89 -22.28
N VAL A 118 35.23 -38.54 -23.37
CA VAL A 118 35.91 -39.75 -23.87
C VAL A 118 37.29 -39.39 -24.38
N THR A 119 37.41 -38.31 -25.17
CA THR A 119 38.69 -37.81 -25.68
C THR A 119 39.67 -37.48 -24.55
N ILE A 120 39.19 -36.81 -23.49
CA ILE A 120 40.02 -36.48 -22.32
C ILE A 120 40.54 -37.75 -21.62
N GLN A 121 39.68 -38.76 -21.45
CA GLN A 121 40.08 -40.04 -20.84
C GLN A 121 41.11 -40.77 -21.71
N GLN A 122 40.92 -40.78 -23.03
CA GLN A 122 41.89 -41.38 -23.95
C GLN A 122 43.25 -40.69 -23.85
N ASN A 123 43.28 -39.35 -23.95
CA ASN A 123 44.51 -38.58 -23.85
C ASN A 123 45.22 -38.80 -22.51
N TYR A 124 44.47 -38.90 -21.41
CA TYR A 124 45.03 -39.21 -20.10
C TYR A 124 45.71 -40.58 -20.08
N MET A 125 45.06 -41.62 -20.62
CA MET A 125 45.63 -42.97 -20.70
C MET A 125 46.88 -42.99 -21.57
N GLU A 126 46.87 -42.33 -22.72
CA GLU A 126 48.04 -42.25 -23.62
C GLU A 126 49.24 -41.58 -22.94
N VAL A 127 49.02 -40.44 -22.27
CA VAL A 127 50.08 -39.72 -21.54
C VAL A 127 50.59 -40.55 -20.35
N ASN A 128 49.73 -41.29 -19.65
CA ASN A 128 50.13 -42.13 -18.55
C ASN A 128 51.06 -43.28 -18.99
N GLU A 129 50.75 -43.92 -20.12
CA GLU A 129 51.60 -44.97 -20.69
C GLU A 129 52.93 -44.40 -21.20
N GLN A 130 52.89 -43.26 -21.88
CA GLN A 130 54.12 -42.56 -22.31
C GLN A 130 55.00 -42.19 -21.12
N LEU A 131 54.41 -41.68 -20.03
CA LEU A 131 55.13 -41.36 -18.81
C LEU A 131 55.77 -42.60 -18.18
N THR A 132 55.06 -43.72 -18.16
CA THR A 132 55.56 -45.01 -17.65
C THR A 132 56.76 -45.49 -18.47
N TYR A 133 56.65 -45.44 -19.79
CA TYR A 133 57.75 -45.77 -20.70
C TYR A 133 58.97 -44.86 -20.52
N LEU A 134 58.76 -43.53 -20.51
CA LEU A 134 59.83 -42.55 -20.33
C LEU A 134 60.55 -42.72 -18.99
N LYS A 135 59.81 -43.06 -17.93
CA LYS A 135 60.39 -43.37 -16.62
C LYS A 135 61.26 -44.62 -16.67
N ALA A 136 60.79 -45.69 -17.32
CA ALA A 136 61.57 -46.92 -17.47
C ALA A 136 62.86 -46.69 -18.30
N GLU A 137 62.80 -45.86 -19.35
CA GLU A 137 64.00 -45.45 -20.11
C GLU A 137 64.96 -44.60 -19.26
N TYR A 138 64.44 -43.65 -18.48
CA TYR A 138 65.26 -42.84 -17.58
C TYR A 138 65.97 -43.71 -16.53
N ASP A 139 65.24 -44.59 -15.85
CA ASP A 139 65.79 -45.50 -14.85
C ASP A 139 66.88 -46.41 -15.45
N ARG A 140 66.70 -46.83 -16.71
CA ARG A 140 67.71 -47.58 -17.47
C ARG A 140 68.96 -46.78 -17.84
N GLN A 141 68.85 -45.48 -18.08
CA GLN A 141 69.99 -44.63 -18.45
C GLN A 141 70.81 -44.18 -17.22
N VAL A 142 70.18 -44.17 -16.04
CA VAL A 142 70.82 -43.77 -14.78
C VAL A 142 71.50 -44.95 -14.07
N ALA A 143 71.08 -46.19 -14.36
CA ALA A 143 71.71 -47.43 -13.89
C ALA A 143 73.03 -47.75 -14.63
#